data_AF-A0A139MIB6-F1
#
_entry.id   AF-A0A139MIB6-F1
#
_cell.length_a   1.000
_cell.length_b   1.000
_cell.length_c   1.000
_cell.angle_alpha   90.00
_cell.angle_beta   90.00
_cell.angle_gamma   90.00
#
_symmetry.space_group_name_H-M   'P 1'
#
loop_
_entity.id
_entity.type
_entity.pdbx_description
1 polymer ?
#
loop_
_entity_poly.entity_id
_entity_poly.type
_entity_poly.pdbx_seq_one_letter_code
_entity_poly.pdbx_strand_id
1 'polypeptide(L)' 'MLINGLLWLRLKKIKSQKEEYLTGKRLGRFENSIDNYYSDLGITTFGIALSTILIGILLYLQLSM' A
#
# COMPACT_ATOMS: atom_id res chain seq x y z
N MET A 1 -11.29 10.62 -1.30
CA MET A 1 -10.85 10.38 0.09
C MET A 1 -10.88 8.90 0.51
N LEU A 2 -11.94 8.14 0.18
CA LEU A 2 -12.08 6.72 0.55
C LEU A 2 -10.92 5.80 0.11
N ILE A 3 -10.34 6.05 -1.07
CA ILE A 3 -9.22 5.24 -1.61
C ILE A 3 -7.96 5.35 -0.75
N ASN A 4 -7.62 6.55 -0.26
CA ASN A 4 -6.45 6.75 0.61
C ASN A 4 -6.65 6.07 1.96
N GLY A 5 -7.88 6.09 2.51
CA GLY A 5 -8.21 5.36 3.73
C GLY A 5 -8.12 3.84 3.56
N LEU A 6 -8.57 3.31 2.42
CA LEU A 6 -8.47 1.89 2.10
C LEU A 6 -7.00 1.45 1.93
N LEU A 7 -6.19 2.24 1.24
CA LEU A 7 -4.76 1.99 1.07
C LEU A 7 -4.01 2.03 2.40
N TRP A 8 -4.37 2.96 3.30
CA TRP A 8 -3.82 2.99 4.65
C TRP A 8 -4.21 1.76 5.46
N LEU A 9 -5.49 1.34 5.44
CA LEU A 9 -5.91 0.09 6.09
C LEU A 9 -5.13 -1.12 5.56
N ARG A 10 -4.87 -1.17 4.25
CA ARG A 10 -4.02 -2.19 3.62
C ARG A 10 -2.59 -2.16 4.16
N LEU A 11 -1.97 -0.98 4.24
CA LEU A 11 -0.64 -0.78 4.81
C LEU A 11 -0.57 -1.22 6.28
N LYS A 12 -1.59 -0.88 7.08
CA LYS A 12 -1.68 -1.29 8.49
C LYS A 12 -1.79 -2.80 8.61
N LYS A 13 -2.55 -3.45 7.73
CA LYS A 13 -2.69 -4.91 7.67
C LYS A 13 -1.37 -5.59 7.27
N ILE A 14 -0.70 -5.08 6.24
CA ILE A 14 0.63 -5.58 5.81
C ILE A 14 1.62 -5.46 6.96
N LYS A 15 1.70 -4.30 7.62
CA LYS A 15 2.60 -4.07 8.76
C LYS A 15 2.29 -4.99 9.95
N SER A 16 1.01 -5.22 10.24
CA SER A 16 0.57 -6.15 11.29
C SER A 16 0.93 -7.61 10.99
N GLN A 17 1.04 -7.97 9.70
CA GLN A 17 1.40 -9.32 9.26
C GLN A 17 2.91 -9.50 9.08
N LYS A 18 3.73 -8.48 9.37
CA LYS A 18 5.19 -8.52 9.21
C LYS A 18 5.83 -9.73 9.90
N GLU A 19 5.43 -10.04 11.13
CA GLU A 19 5.95 -11.21 11.85
C GLU A 19 5.51 -12.52 11.19
N GLU A 20 4.29 -12.62 10.66
CA GLU A 20 3.85 -13.81 9.91
C GLU A 20 4.67 -14.01 8.62
N TYR A 21 5.03 -12.92 7.94
CA TYR A 21 5.91 -12.93 6.77
C TYR A 21 7.34 -13.35 7.13
N LEU A 22 7.91 -12.82 8.23
CA LEU A 22 9.27 -13.12 8.69
C LEU A 22 9.42 -14.54 9.25
N THR A 23 8.39 -15.05 9.93
CA THR A 23 8.41 -16.39 10.56
C THR A 23 8.04 -17.49 9.56
N GLY A 24 7.63 -17.14 8.33
CA GLY A 24 7.17 -18.11 7.34
C GLY A 24 5.93 -18.90 7.77
N LYS A 25 5.20 -18.48 8.80
CA LYS A 25 4.12 -19.31 9.37
C LYS A 25 2.95 -19.57 8.40
N ARG A 26 2.92 -18.84 7.26
CA ARG A 26 2.05 -19.06 6.09
C ARG A 26 2.72 -19.89 4.96
N LEU A 27 3.70 -20.73 5.28
CA LEU A 27 4.52 -21.55 4.34
C LEU A 27 3.76 -22.57 3.48
N GLY A 28 2.43 -22.50 3.38
CA GLY A 28 1.68 -23.19 2.33
C GLY A 28 1.45 -22.37 1.06
N ARG A 29 1.72 -21.04 1.06
CA ARG A 29 1.29 -20.15 -0.05
C ARG A 29 2.36 -19.24 -0.66
N PHE A 30 3.53 -19.07 -0.04
CA PHE A 30 4.51 -18.10 -0.51
C PHE A 30 5.92 -18.68 -0.47
N GLU A 31 6.42 -19.02 -1.66
CA GLU A 31 7.77 -19.54 -1.92
C GLU A 31 8.86 -18.52 -1.55
N ASN A 32 8.56 -17.21 -1.65
CA ASN A 32 9.38 -16.10 -1.12
C ASN A 32 8.52 -15.14 -0.28
N SER A 33 8.41 -15.38 1.03
CA SER A 33 7.57 -14.57 1.93
C SER A 33 8.08 -13.12 2.09
N ILE A 34 9.39 -12.93 2.11
CA ILE A 34 10.02 -11.63 2.33
C ILE A 34 9.87 -10.72 1.10
N ASP A 35 10.12 -11.25 -0.11
CA ASP A 35 9.96 -10.47 -1.34
C ASP A 35 8.50 -10.06 -1.57
N ASN A 36 7.55 -10.95 -1.28
CA ASN A 36 6.13 -10.62 -1.37
C ASN A 36 5.72 -9.53 -0.37
N TYR A 37 6.28 -9.53 0.85
CA TYR A 37 6.04 -8.47 1.82
C TYR A 37 6.52 -7.11 1.30
N TYR A 38 7.74 -7.02 0.79
CA TYR A 38 8.29 -5.77 0.25
C TYR A 38 7.56 -5.32 -1.02
N SER A 39 7.16 -6.27 -1.88
CA SER A 39 6.36 -5.99 -3.07
C SER A 39 5.00 -5.40 -2.71
N ASP A 40 4.24 -6.02 -1.80
CA ASP A 40 2.93 -5.53 -1.35
C ASP A 40 3.04 -4.14 -0.69
N LEU A 41 4.09 -3.94 0.10
CA LEU A 41 4.36 -2.67 0.77
C LEU A 41 4.75 -1.57 -0.24
N GLY A 42 5.54 -1.92 -1.25
CA GLY A 42 5.93 -1.05 -2.35
C GLY A 42 4.73 -0.62 -3.20
N ILE A 43 3.91 -1.58 -3.65
CA ILE A 43 2.70 -1.32 -4.46
C ILE A 43 1.72 -0.44 -3.68
N THR A 44 1.51 -0.72 -2.40
CA THR A 44 0.58 0.07 -1.57
C THR A 44 1.09 1.50 -1.37
N THR A 45 2.39 1.68 -1.11
CA THR A 45 3.00 3.01 -0.97
C THR A 45 2.97 3.80 -2.29
N PHE A 46 3.27 3.14 -3.41
CA PHE A 46 3.21 3.72 -4.74
C PHE A 46 1.78 4.18 -5.09
N GLY A 47 0.77 3.36 -4.77
CA GLY A 47 -0.63 3.71 -4.95
C GLY A 47 -1.05 4.96 -4.17
N ILE A 48 -0.55 5.13 -2.93
CA ILE A 48 -0.81 6.34 -2.12
C ILE A 48 -0.14 7.58 -2.72
N ALA A 49 1.11 7.45 -3.18
CA ALA A 49 1.81 8.56 -3.82
C ALA A 49 1.07 9.02 -5.08
N LEU A 50 0.69 8.06 -5.94
CA LEU A 50 -0.03 8.33 -7.18
C LEU A 50 -1.40 8.99 -6.93
N SER A 51 -2.17 8.47 -5.97
CA SER A 51 -3.47 9.05 -5.62
C SER A 51 -3.35 10.46 -5.05
N THR A 52 -2.30 10.75 -4.29
CA THR A 52 -2.03 12.07 -3.71
C THR A 52 -1.67 13.08 -4.79
N ILE A 53 -0.82 12.68 -5.75
CA ILE A 53 -0.48 13.50 -6.92
C ILE A 53 -1.74 13.81 -7.74
N LEU A 54 -2.60 12.81 -7.99
CA LEU A 54 -3.83 13.00 -8.75
C LEU A 54 -4.79 14.00 -8.08
N ILE A 55 -4.92 13.91 -6.75
CA ILE A 55 -5.71 14.86 -5.97
C ILE A 55 -5.11 16.27 -6.05
N GLY A 56 -3.79 16.40 -5.95
CA GLY A 56 -3.09 17.68 -6.10
C GLY A 56 -3.33 18.33 -7.46
N ILE A 57 -3.27 17.55 -8.54
CA ILE A 57 -3.56 18.03 -9.90
C ILE A 57 -5.03 18.48 -10.03
N LEU A 58 -5.98 17.69 -9.49
CA LEU A 58 -7.39 18.05 -9.51
C LEU A 58 -7.67 19.36 -8.77
N LEU A 59 -7.08 19.54 -7.58
CA LEU A 59 -7.21 20.78 -6.80
C LEU A 59 -6.60 21.98 -7.52
N TYR A 60 -5.43 21.80 -8.14
CA TYR A 60 -4.79 22.85 -8.93
C TYR A 60 -5.67 23.27 -10.11
N LEU A 61 -6.25 22.31 -10.84
CA LEU A 61 -7.14 22.58 -11.96
C LEU A 61 -8.42 23.31 -11.51
N GLN A 62 -8.99 22.94 -10.36
CA GLN A 62 -10.14 23.63 -9.78
C GLN A 62 -9.83 25.06 -9.35
N LEU A 63 -8.62 25.34 -8.87
CA LEU A 63 -8.20 26.69 -8.46
C LEU A 63 -7.85 27.60 -9.64
N SER A 64 -7.47 27.01 -10.77
CA SER A 64 -7.09 27.70 -12.00
C SER A 64 -8.27 28.02 -12.91
N MET A 65 -9.46 27.51 -12.60
CA MET A 65 -10.75 27.84 -13.23
C MET A 65 -11.49 28.87 -12.38
#